data_AF-Q9YBN7-F1
#
_entry.id   AF-Q9YBN7-F1
#
_cell.length_a   1.000
_cell.length_b   1.000
_cell.length_c   1.000
_cell.angle_alpha   90.00
_cell.angle_beta   90.00
_cell.angle_gamma   90.00
#
_symmetry.space_group_name_H-M   'P 1'
#
loop_
_entity.id
_entity.type
_entity.pdbx_description
1 polymer ?
#
loop_
_entity_poly.entity_id
_entity_poly.type
_entity_poly.pdbx_seq_one_letter_code
_entity_poly.pdbx_strand_id
1 'polypeptide(L)'
;MRYERAPDVCRAAEVLVDALGLDYIDVSRVYCVRSWGSRGRAYARIYGTPGAWAAALGYNPGYVIEVVSEKFDPLPLEEKVKVVIHELLHIPRTFSGGLRAHGPLVNGRRVAALYRRVRGDARVMGILREALDGGPQE
;
A
#
# COMPACT_ATOMS: atom_id res chain seq x y z
N MET A 1 -0.92 -16.42 -13.41
CA MET A 1 -0.85 -15.19 -12.60
C MET A 1 0.35 -14.40 -13.09
N ARG A 2 0.15 -13.15 -13.49
CA ARG A 2 1.21 -12.26 -14.01
C ARG A 2 1.42 -11.13 -13.00
N TYR A 3 2.64 -10.66 -12.86
CA TYR A 3 2.99 -9.50 -12.02
C TYR A 3 3.72 -8.46 -12.84
N GLU A 4 3.44 -7.19 -12.60
CA GLU A 4 4.14 -6.04 -13.17
C GLU A 4 4.34 -5.00 -12.08
N ARG A 5 5.26 -4.06 -12.30
CA ARG A 5 5.47 -2.95 -11.36
C ARG A 5 4.25 -2.05 -11.34
N ALA A 6 3.91 -1.53 -10.17
CA ALA A 6 2.82 -0.58 -9.97
C ALA A 6 3.36 0.77 -9.44
N PRO A 7 4.06 1.57 -10.27
CA PRO A 7 4.65 2.84 -9.82
C PRO A 7 3.59 3.83 -9.32
N ASP A 8 2.39 3.78 -9.90
CA ASP A 8 1.21 4.52 -9.44
C ASP A 8 0.85 4.22 -7.97
N VAL A 9 0.83 2.94 -7.59
CA VAL A 9 0.54 2.51 -6.22
C VAL A 9 1.66 2.92 -5.28
N CYS A 10 2.91 2.86 -5.72
CA CYS A 10 4.06 3.29 -4.92
C CYS A 10 4.09 4.80 -4.70
N ARG A 11 3.78 5.58 -5.73
CA ARG A 11 3.58 7.03 -5.62
C ARG A 11 2.49 7.36 -4.62
N ALA A 12 1.36 6.66 -4.68
CA ALA A 12 0.27 6.84 -3.72
C ALA A 12 0.68 6.46 -2.29
N ALA A 13 1.41 5.35 -2.12
CA ALA A 13 1.91 4.91 -0.82
C ALA A 13 2.87 5.94 -0.20
N GLU A 14 3.82 6.47 -0.98
CA GLU A 14 4.75 7.53 -0.56
C GLU A 14 4.01 8.76 -0.04
N VAL A 15 3.07 9.27 -0.85
CA VAL A 15 2.25 10.45 -0.51
C VAL A 15 1.42 10.22 0.75
N LEU A 16 0.86 9.02 0.91
CA LEU A 16 0.06 8.68 2.10
C LEU A 16 0.93 8.52 3.35
N VAL A 17 2.14 7.98 3.23
CA VAL A 17 3.08 7.85 4.36
C VAL A 17 3.43 9.23 4.90
N ASP A 18 3.79 10.16 4.02
CA ASP A 18 4.09 11.55 4.37
C ASP A 18 2.88 12.26 4.97
N ALA A 19 1.74 12.28 4.27
CA ALA A 19 0.53 13.00 4.70
C ALA A 19 -0.06 12.47 6.03
N LEU A 20 0.14 11.20 6.35
CA LEU A 20 -0.39 10.59 7.58
C LEU A 20 0.60 10.63 8.76
N GLY A 21 1.86 11.02 8.54
CA GLY A 21 2.93 10.99 9.54
C GLY A 21 3.31 9.56 9.94
N LEU A 22 3.45 8.68 8.95
CA LEU A 22 3.85 7.28 9.15
C LEU A 22 5.37 7.11 9.03
N ASP A 23 6.14 8.02 9.63
CA ASP A 23 7.60 8.18 9.45
C ASP A 23 8.44 6.94 9.81
N TYR A 24 7.84 5.94 10.44
CA TYR A 24 8.47 4.64 10.69
C TYR A 24 8.49 3.71 9.45
N ILE A 25 7.79 4.10 8.37
CA ILE A 25 7.74 3.37 7.11
C ILE A 25 8.79 3.96 6.18
N ASP A 26 9.84 3.20 5.93
CA ASP A 26 10.86 3.54 4.94
C ASP A 26 10.36 3.20 3.53
N VAL A 27 9.85 4.23 2.83
CA VAL A 27 9.26 4.10 1.49
C VAL A 27 10.25 3.57 0.45
N SER A 28 11.57 3.72 0.65
CA SER A 28 12.58 3.16 -0.26
C SER A 28 12.62 1.63 -0.25
N ARG A 29 12.08 1.01 0.80
CA ARG A 29 11.95 -0.45 0.97
C ARG A 29 10.48 -0.92 0.89
N VAL A 30 9.60 -0.07 0.38
CA VAL A 30 8.22 -0.44 0.01
C VAL A 30 8.13 -0.52 -1.50
N TYR A 31 7.84 -1.70 -2.01
CA TYR A 31 7.71 -1.99 -3.44
C TYR A 31 6.24 -2.26 -3.76
N CYS A 32 5.85 -2.02 -5.01
CA CYS A 32 4.46 -2.19 -5.43
C CYS A 32 4.39 -2.95 -6.72
N VAL A 33 3.48 -3.92 -6.74
CA VAL A 33 3.21 -4.75 -7.90
C VAL A 33 1.72 -4.81 -8.17
N ARG A 34 1.38 -4.94 -9.44
CA ARG A 34 0.03 -5.24 -9.90
C ARG A 34 0.01 -6.68 -10.37
N SER A 35 -1.05 -7.41 -10.02
CA SER A 35 -1.24 -8.79 -10.47
C SER A 35 -2.49 -8.97 -11.32
N TRP A 36 -2.43 -9.97 -12.22
CA TRP A 36 -3.53 -10.38 -13.10
C TRP A 36 -3.72 -11.89 -13.07
N GLY A 37 -4.95 -12.31 -13.37
CA GLY A 37 -5.40 -13.70 -13.39
C GLY A 37 -5.67 -14.28 -12.00
N SER A 38 -5.88 -13.43 -10.99
CA SER A 38 -6.21 -13.87 -9.64
C SER A 38 -7.70 -14.27 -9.55
N ARG A 39 -7.96 -15.50 -9.11
CA ARG A 39 -9.33 -15.97 -8.80
C ARG A 39 -9.78 -15.63 -7.37
N GLY A 40 -8.90 -15.00 -6.58
CA GLY A 40 -9.15 -14.60 -5.20
C GLY A 40 -10.10 -13.40 -5.08
N ARG A 41 -10.54 -13.12 -3.86
CA ARG A 41 -11.45 -12.00 -3.54
C ARG A 41 -10.74 -10.73 -3.07
N ALA A 42 -9.43 -10.79 -2.85
CA ALA A 42 -8.66 -9.67 -2.34
C ALA A 42 -8.54 -8.54 -3.38
N TYR A 43 -8.67 -7.30 -2.92
CA TYR A 43 -8.38 -6.10 -3.72
C TYR A 43 -6.88 -5.81 -3.75
N ALA A 44 -6.23 -5.98 -2.61
CA ALA A 44 -4.79 -5.87 -2.44
C ALA A 44 -4.31 -6.87 -1.39
N ARG A 45 -2.99 -7.03 -1.31
CA ARG A 45 -2.27 -7.81 -0.30
C ARG A 45 -0.99 -7.09 0.05
N ILE A 46 -0.45 -7.40 1.22
CA ILE A 46 0.88 -6.98 1.63
C ILE A 46 1.72 -8.17 2.04
N TYR A 47 2.98 -8.12 1.64
CA TYR A 47 4.00 -9.09 2.00
C TYR A 47 5.11 -8.35 2.72
N GLY A 48 5.64 -8.92 3.79
CA GLY A 48 6.89 -8.47 4.39
C GLY A 48 7.99 -9.51 4.13
N THR A 49 9.25 -9.07 4.06
CA THR A 49 10.38 -9.97 3.89
C THR A 49 10.45 -10.97 5.07
N PRO A 50 10.35 -12.29 4.83
CA PRO A 50 10.51 -13.27 5.89
C PRO A 50 11.90 -13.19 6.52
N GLY A 51 11.99 -13.29 7.85
CA GLY A 51 13.26 -13.11 8.58
C GLY A 51 14.37 -14.07 8.14
N ALA A 52 14.03 -15.32 7.81
CA ALA A 52 14.99 -16.29 7.29
C ALA A 52 15.59 -15.86 5.93
N TRP A 53 14.78 -15.26 5.06
CA TRP A 53 15.24 -14.75 3.76
C TRP A 53 16.12 -13.51 3.91
N ALA A 54 15.73 -12.58 4.79
CA ALA A 54 16.56 -11.42 5.12
C ALA A 54 17.93 -11.84 5.65
N ALA A 55 17.97 -12.81 6.57
CA ALA A 55 19.22 -13.32 7.13
C ALA A 55 20.09 -14.06 6.11
N ALA A 56 19.51 -14.93 5.28
CA ALA A 56 20.25 -15.71 4.31
C ALA A 56 20.81 -14.88 3.14
N LEU A 57 20.07 -13.85 2.71
CA LEU A 57 20.42 -13.03 1.54
C LEU A 57 21.09 -11.69 1.92
N GLY A 58 21.22 -11.38 3.21
CA GLY A 58 21.81 -10.13 3.68
C GLY A 58 20.97 -8.88 3.38
N TYR A 59 19.66 -9.05 3.18
CA TYR A 59 18.76 -7.94 2.88
C TYR A 59 18.17 -7.33 4.14
N ASN A 60 18.07 -6.00 4.15
CA ASN A 60 17.22 -5.32 5.10
C ASN A 60 15.74 -5.68 4.84
N PRO A 61 14.89 -5.77 5.87
CA PRO A 61 13.48 -6.07 5.66
C PRO A 61 12.80 -5.04 4.76
N GLY A 62 11.93 -5.49 3.88
CA GLY A 62 11.11 -4.65 3.02
C GLY A 62 9.69 -5.18 2.92
N TYR A 63 8.85 -4.44 2.20
CA TYR A 63 7.44 -4.74 2.04
C TYR A 63 7.03 -4.65 0.57
N VAL A 64 6.12 -5.52 0.14
CA VAL A 64 5.52 -5.47 -1.19
C VAL A 64 4.02 -5.28 -1.04
N ILE A 65 3.49 -4.20 -1.59
CA ILE A 65 2.06 -3.97 -1.77
C ILE A 65 1.66 -4.53 -3.13
N GLU A 66 0.83 -5.56 -3.15
CA GLU A 66 0.24 -6.12 -4.38
C GLU A 66 -1.19 -5.62 -4.53
N VAL A 67 -1.51 -5.00 -5.66
CA VAL A 67 -2.92 -4.75 -6.06
C VAL A 67 -3.36 -5.75 -7.11
N VAL A 68 -4.58 -6.29 -6.95
CA VAL A 68 -5.18 -7.22 -7.92
C VAL A 68 -5.96 -6.42 -8.95
N SER A 69 -5.45 -6.33 -10.18
CA SER A 69 -5.95 -5.41 -11.22
C SER A 69 -7.46 -5.56 -11.45
N GLU A 70 -7.98 -6.78 -11.55
CA GLU A 70 -9.41 -7.03 -11.82
C GLU A 70 -10.36 -6.56 -10.71
N LYS A 71 -9.81 -6.22 -9.54
CA LYS A 71 -10.56 -5.79 -8.36
C LYS A 71 -10.24 -4.36 -7.96
N PHE A 72 -8.96 -3.98 -7.98
CA PHE A 72 -8.47 -2.68 -7.54
C PHE A 72 -8.69 -1.59 -8.60
N ASP A 73 -8.35 -1.85 -9.86
CA ASP A 73 -8.35 -0.82 -10.90
C ASP A 73 -9.75 -0.21 -11.16
N PRO A 74 -10.85 -0.98 -11.11
CA PRO A 74 -12.20 -0.44 -11.27
C PRO A 74 -12.73 0.35 -10.05
N LEU A 75 -12.02 0.35 -8.92
CA LEU A 75 -12.49 1.06 -7.72
C LEU A 75 -12.52 2.58 -7.96
N PRO A 76 -13.47 3.30 -7.34
CA PRO A 76 -13.38 4.75 -7.28
C PRO A 76 -12.15 5.18 -6.45
N LEU A 77 -11.60 6.36 -6.74
CA LEU A 77 -10.40 6.90 -6.07
C LEU A 77 -10.43 6.76 -4.55
N GLU A 78 -11.57 7.08 -3.93
CA GLU A 78 -11.75 6.96 -2.49
C GLU A 78 -11.44 5.55 -1.97
N GLU A 79 -11.95 4.52 -2.65
CA GLU A 79 -11.74 3.13 -2.26
C GLU A 79 -10.32 2.68 -2.57
N LYS A 80 -9.73 3.11 -3.70
CA LYS A 80 -8.31 2.85 -3.99
C LYS A 80 -7.40 3.39 -2.89
N VAL A 81 -7.60 4.65 -2.47
CA VAL A 81 -6.85 5.29 -1.39
C VAL A 81 -7.03 4.53 -0.07
N LYS A 82 -8.26 4.15 0.29
CA LYS A 82 -8.53 3.35 1.50
C LYS A 82 -7.83 2.00 1.48
N VAL A 83 -7.78 1.32 0.33
CA VAL A 83 -7.07 0.04 0.17
C VAL A 83 -5.57 0.24 0.40
N VAL A 84 -4.94 1.26 -0.19
CA VAL A 84 -3.50 1.52 0.04
C VAL A 84 -3.22 1.86 1.52
N ILE A 85 -4.07 2.67 2.16
CA ILE A 85 -3.98 2.95 3.60
C ILE A 85 -4.08 1.64 4.42
N HIS A 86 -4.97 0.72 4.03
CA HIS A 86 -5.14 -0.57 4.71
C HIS A 86 -3.86 -1.40 4.67
N GLU A 87 -3.25 -1.54 3.49
CA GLU A 87 -1.98 -2.26 3.35
C GLU A 87 -0.85 -1.60 4.15
N LEU A 88 -0.73 -0.27 4.13
CA LEU A 88 0.27 0.45 4.93
C LEU A 88 0.10 0.22 6.45
N LEU A 89 -1.14 0.09 6.94
CA LEU A 89 -1.40 -0.15 8.37
C LEU A 89 -0.88 -1.51 8.86
N HIS A 90 -0.78 -2.49 7.96
CA HIS A 90 -0.19 -3.79 8.28
C HIS A 90 1.32 -3.70 8.56
N ILE A 91 2.02 -2.65 8.12
CA ILE A 91 3.45 -2.47 8.41
C ILE A 91 3.63 -2.11 9.90
N PRO A 92 4.39 -2.91 10.68
CA PRO A 92 4.66 -2.61 12.08
C PRO A 92 5.65 -1.45 12.23
N ARG A 93 5.58 -0.77 13.39
CA ARG A 93 6.52 0.31 13.78
C ARG A 93 7.99 -0.13 13.82
N THR A 94 8.23 -1.43 14.02
CA THR A 94 9.58 -2.03 14.03
C THR A 94 10.17 -2.20 12.64
N PHE A 95 9.36 -2.09 11.57
CA PHE A 95 9.75 -2.32 10.18
C PHE A 95 10.57 -3.61 9.98
N SER A 96 10.20 -4.66 10.70
CA SER A 96 11.02 -5.88 10.85
C SER A 96 10.81 -6.93 9.74
N GLY A 97 9.96 -6.66 8.75
CA GLY A 97 9.50 -7.63 7.75
C GLY A 97 8.31 -8.48 8.21
N GLY A 98 7.91 -8.37 9.48
CA GLY A 98 6.64 -8.92 9.97
C GLY A 98 5.44 -8.07 9.58
N LEU A 99 4.22 -8.63 9.70
CA LEU A 99 2.96 -7.95 9.43
C LEU A 99 2.09 -7.91 10.68
N ARG A 100 1.40 -6.78 10.91
CA ARG A 100 0.34 -6.68 11.92
C ARG A 100 -0.88 -7.46 11.44
N ALA A 101 -1.52 -8.23 12.33
CA ALA A 101 -2.81 -8.83 12.03
C ALA A 101 -3.95 -7.78 12.06
N HIS A 102 -5.10 -8.12 11.49
CA HIS A 102 -6.32 -7.34 11.69
C HIS A 102 -6.65 -7.23 13.19
N GLY A 103 -7.14 -6.06 13.59
CA GLY A 103 -7.40 -5.76 14.99
C GLY A 103 -7.51 -4.26 15.23
N PRO A 104 -7.18 -3.75 16.44
CA PRO A 104 -7.36 -2.34 16.78
C PRO A 104 -6.60 -1.36 15.87
N LEU A 105 -5.44 -1.76 15.36
CA LEU A 105 -4.58 -0.93 14.52
C LEU A 105 -4.85 -1.10 13.02
N VAL A 106 -5.43 -2.24 12.61
CA VAL A 106 -5.72 -2.54 11.19
C VAL A 106 -7.17 -2.96 11.05
N ASN A 107 -8.04 -1.99 10.80
CA ASN A 107 -9.48 -2.19 10.61
C ASN A 107 -10.11 -1.05 9.80
N GLY A 108 -11.33 -1.26 9.32
CA GLY A 108 -12.04 -0.28 8.49
C GLY A 108 -12.32 1.06 9.19
N ARG A 109 -12.54 1.08 10.51
CA ARG A 109 -12.74 2.35 11.25
C ARG A 109 -11.47 3.19 11.24
N ARG A 110 -10.30 2.58 11.43
CA ARG A 110 -9.01 3.25 11.39
C ARG A 110 -8.69 3.76 9.98
N VAL A 111 -8.93 2.93 8.96
CA VAL A 111 -8.78 3.33 7.55
C VAL A 111 -9.66 4.53 7.24
N ALA A 112 -10.95 4.50 7.59
CA ALA A 112 -11.87 5.61 7.35
C ALA A 112 -11.44 6.90 8.08
N ALA A 113 -10.93 6.79 9.31
CA ALA A 113 -10.42 7.94 10.05
C ALA A 113 -9.18 8.57 9.40
N LEU A 114 -8.25 7.76 8.90
CA LEU A 114 -7.05 8.23 8.21
C LEU A 114 -7.42 8.82 6.84
N TYR A 115 -8.31 8.19 6.09
CA TYR A 115 -8.81 8.74 4.83
C TYR A 115 -9.43 10.12 5.02
N ARG A 116 -10.23 10.34 6.08
CA ARG A 116 -10.78 11.68 6.37
C ARG A 116 -9.71 12.76 6.59
N ARG A 117 -8.56 12.40 7.18
CA ARG A 117 -7.43 13.34 7.34
C ARG A 117 -6.85 13.73 5.98
N VAL A 118 -6.64 12.74 5.11
CA VAL A 118 -6.08 12.93 3.76
C VAL A 118 -7.05 13.69 2.86
N ARG A 119 -8.35 13.34 2.91
CA ARG A 119 -9.41 13.96 2.11
C ARG A 119 -9.54 15.47 2.34
N GLY A 120 -9.18 15.96 3.53
CA GLY A 120 -9.20 17.38 3.86
C GLY A 120 -8.09 18.20 3.18
N ASP A 121 -7.07 17.55 2.63
CA ASP A 121 -5.97 18.20 1.93
C ASP A 121 -6.15 18.06 0.40
N ALA A 122 -6.56 19.16 -0.23
CA ALA A 122 -6.83 19.20 -1.67
C ALA A 122 -5.58 18.93 -2.51
N ARG A 123 -4.40 19.34 -2.04
CA ARG A 123 -3.12 19.11 -2.73
C ARG A 123 -2.80 17.61 -2.71
N VAL A 124 -2.88 16.97 -1.55
CA VAL A 124 -2.63 15.53 -1.41
C VAL A 124 -3.62 14.73 -2.26
N MET A 125 -4.92 15.07 -2.22
CA MET A 125 -5.93 14.40 -3.04
C MET A 125 -5.72 14.61 -4.55
N GLY A 126 -5.16 15.74 -4.98
CA GLY A 126 -4.76 15.97 -6.37
C GLY A 126 -3.69 15.00 -6.83
N ILE A 127 -2.62 14.83 -6.04
CA ILE A 127 -1.53 13.90 -6.35
C ILE A 127 -2.03 12.44 -6.35
N LEU A 128 -2.88 12.07 -5.39
CA LEU A 128 -3.46 10.72 -5.32
C LEU A 128 -4.34 10.42 -6.52
N ARG A 129 -5.10 11.39 -7.02
CA ARG A 129 -5.90 11.25 -8.24
C ARG A 129 -5.01 11.04 -9.46
N GLU A 130 -3.99 11.87 -9.62
CA GLU A 130 -3.04 11.76 -10.73
C GLU A 130 -2.37 10.38 -10.74
N ALA A 131 -1.92 9.91 -9.57
CA ALA A 131 -1.29 8.60 -9.44
C ALA A 131 -2.27 7.46 -9.74
N LEU A 132 -3.41 7.38 -9.03
CA LEU A 132 -4.25 6.18 -9.01
C LEU A 132 -5.34 6.12 -10.10
N ASP A 133 -5.71 7.27 -10.68
CA ASP A 133 -6.68 7.34 -11.79
C ASP A 133 -6.03 7.78 -13.11
N GLY A 134 -4.83 8.36 -13.10
CA GLY A 134 -4.14 8.82 -14.31
C GLY A 134 -3.54 7.70 -15.17
N GLY A 135 -3.54 6.45 -14.69
CA GLY A 135 -2.89 5.32 -15.35
C GLY A 135 -1.37 5.32 -15.14
N PRO A 136 -0.66 4.23 -15.53
CA PRO A 136 0.79 4.15 -15.36
C PRO A 136 1.46 5.28 -16.16
N GLN A 137 2.23 6.13 -15.47
CA GLN A 137 3.21 6.98 -16.15
C GLN A 137 4.36 6.06 -16.58
N GLU A 138 4.63 6.04 -17.90
CA GLU A 138 5.68 5.23 -18.54
C GLU A 138 7.08 5.49 -17.96
#